data_AF-Q20506-F1
#
_entry.id   AF-Q20506-F1
#
_cell.length_a   1.000
_cell.length_b   1.000
_cell.length_c   1.000
_cell.angle_alpha   90.00
_cell.angle_beta   90.00
_cell.angle_gamma   90.00
#
_symmetry.space_group_name_H-M   'P 1'
#
loop_
_entity.id
_entity.type
_entity.pdbx_description
1 polymer ?
#
loop_
_entity_poly.entity_id
_entity_poly.type
_entity_poly.pdbx_seq_one_letter_code
_entity_poly.pdbx_strand_id
1 'polypeptide(L)'
;MSVKLDDLTGMLNLISHEKHIQHLDDLVTRYRELVCQLCTVIEMECMSEQEYILEIYDEAFGTGQRVINNEFPLATTSEEFVAMIGKMERSVYRLEAVKRVLKICFINNFIRFDDNFNV
;
A
#
# COMPACT_ATOMS: atom_id res chain seq x y z
N MET A 1 0.73 -37.43 13.43
CA MET A 1 0.99 -35.99 13.60
C MET A 1 0.99 -35.36 12.22
N SER A 2 -0.12 -34.73 11.83
CA SER A 2 -0.17 -33.93 10.61
C SER A 2 0.62 -32.65 10.91
N VAL A 3 1.85 -32.56 10.43
CA VAL A 3 2.51 -31.26 10.31
C VAL A 3 1.60 -30.47 9.38
N LYS A 4 0.93 -29.44 9.91
CA LYS A 4 0.04 -28.59 9.12
C LYS A 4 0.82 -28.14 7.89
N LEU A 5 0.35 -28.54 6.71
CA LEU A 5 1.00 -28.27 5.43
C LEU A 5 1.40 -26.79 5.29
N ASP A 6 0.62 -25.88 5.89
CA ASP A 6 0.85 -24.44 5.94
C ASP A 6 2.20 -24.05 6.54
N ASP A 7 2.62 -24.72 7.63
CA ASP A 7 3.87 -24.39 8.32
C ASP A 7 5.08 -24.82 7.47
N LEU A 8 4.98 -26.01 6.85
CA LEU A 8 6.01 -26.50 5.94
C LEU A 8 6.11 -25.65 4.67
N THR A 9 4.97 -25.22 4.12
CA THR A 9 4.92 -24.36 2.92
C THR A 9 5.50 -22.98 3.23
N GLY A 10 5.14 -22.39 4.38
CA GLY A 10 5.73 -21.14 4.86
C GLY A 10 7.25 -21.24 5.05
N MET A 11 7.72 -22.32 5.68
CA MET A 11 9.17 -22.57 5.85
C MET A 11 9.90 -22.78 4.52
N LEU A 12 9.31 -23.55 3.59
CA LEU A 12 9.90 -23.78 2.27
C LEU A 12 9.99 -22.48 1.48
N ASN A 13 8.93 -21.67 1.47
CA ASN A 13 8.92 -20.35 0.84
C ASN A 13 9.99 -19.43 1.45
N LEU A 14 10.17 -19.46 2.77
CA LEU A 14 11.22 -18.68 3.43
C LEU A 14 12.61 -19.08 2.93
N ILE A 15 12.86 -20.38 2.75
CA ILE A 15 14.15 -20.89 2.26
C ILE A 15 14.36 -20.57 0.78
N SER A 16 13.34 -20.76 -0.07
CA SER A 16 13.48 -20.61 -1.52
C SER A 16 13.35 -19.16 -2.00
N HIS A 17 12.63 -18.31 -1.26
CA HIS A 17 12.25 -16.97 -1.70
C HIS A 17 12.60 -15.87 -0.69
N GLU A 18 13.52 -16.11 0.24
CA GLU A 18 13.93 -15.17 1.30
C GLU A 18 14.09 -13.72 0.81
N LYS A 19 14.82 -13.52 -0.31
CA LYS A 19 15.05 -12.19 -0.89
C LYS A 19 13.77 -11.50 -1.36
N HIS A 20 12.84 -12.26 -1.94
CA HIS A 20 11.55 -11.72 -2.38
C HIS A 20 10.68 -11.36 -1.18
N ILE A 21 10.68 -12.20 -0.14
CA ILE A 21 9.93 -11.97 1.09
C ILE A 21 10.46 -10.71 1.78
N GLN A 22 11.78 -10.59 1.94
CA GLN A 22 12.39 -9.41 2.56
C GLN A 22 12.04 -8.12 1.80
N HIS A 23 12.15 -8.14 0.47
CA HIS A 23 11.80 -6.97 -0.35
C HIS A 23 10.31 -6.62 -0.24
N LEU A 24 9.44 -7.64 -0.21
CA LEU A 24 8.02 -7.42 0.00
C LEU A 24 7.73 -6.85 1.39
N ASP A 25 8.40 -7.32 2.45
CA ASP A 25 8.25 -6.80 3.81
C ASP A 25 8.66 -5.33 3.91
N ASP A 26 9.75 -4.93 3.25
CA ASP A 26 10.20 -3.54 3.17
C ASP A 26 9.13 -2.67 2.47
N LEU A 27 8.57 -3.17 1.36
CA LEU A 27 7.49 -2.49 0.63
C LEU A 27 6.19 -2.40 1.44
N VAL A 28 5.82 -3.45 2.18
CA VAL A 28 4.65 -3.48 3.07
C VAL A 28 4.81 -2.48 4.20
N THR A 29 6.00 -2.39 4.77
CA THR A 29 6.33 -1.39 5.80
C THR A 29 6.13 0.01 5.24
N ARG A 30 6.72 0.29 4.08
CA ARG A 30 6.61 1.59 3.42
C ARG A 30 5.17 1.95 3.05
N TYR A 31 4.40 0.99 2.55
CA TYR A 31 2.99 1.15 2.23
C TYR A 31 2.17 1.52 3.46
N ARG A 32 2.34 0.79 4.58
CA ARG A 32 1.60 1.07 5.82
C ARG A 32 1.91 2.46 6.37
N GLU A 33 3.17 2.88 6.30
CA GLU A 33 3.57 4.24 6.67
C GLU A 33 2.87 5.31 5.81
N LEU A 34 2.84 5.11 4.48
CA LEU A 34 2.21 6.03 3.56
C LEU A 34 0.70 6.09 3.76
N VAL A 35 0.04 4.95 3.89
CA VAL A 35 -1.41 4.89 4.18
C VAL A 35 -1.73 5.64 5.46
N CYS A 36 -1.00 5.36 6.56
CA CYS A 36 -1.23 6.05 7.83
C CYS A 36 -1.07 7.58 7.73
N GLN A 37 -0.08 8.05 6.97
CA GLN A 37 0.14 9.48 6.74
C GLN A 37 -0.90 10.12 5.82
N LEU A 38 -1.45 9.36 4.88
CA LEU A 38 -2.37 9.87 3.86
C LEU A 38 -3.83 9.81 4.32
N CYS A 39 -4.22 8.81 5.12
CA CYS A 39 -5.55 8.70 5.70
C CYS A 39 -5.99 9.99 6.40
N THR A 40 -5.09 10.62 7.16
CA THR A 40 -5.41 11.85 7.90
C THR A 40 -5.50 13.09 7.01
N VAL A 41 -4.87 13.07 5.83
CA VAL A 41 -4.76 14.24 4.94
C VAL A 41 -5.82 14.20 3.86
N ILE A 42 -6.17 13.00 3.37
CA ILE A 42 -7.07 12.84 2.23
C ILE A 42 -8.53 13.15 2.58
N GLU A 43 -8.88 13.13 3.87
CA GLU A 43 -10.15 13.63 4.39
C GLU A 43 -10.27 15.16 4.32
N MET A 44 -9.17 15.88 4.04
CA MET A 44 -9.21 17.33 3.86
C MET A 44 -9.42 17.67 2.38
N GLU A 45 -10.25 18.67 2.11
CA GLU A 45 -10.55 19.10 0.74
C GLU A 45 -9.32 19.79 0.12
N CYS A 46 -8.65 19.17 -0.87
CA CYS A 46 -7.77 19.93 -1.76
C CYS A 46 -8.63 20.59 -2.85
N MET A 47 -8.63 21.93 -2.90
CA MET A 47 -9.44 22.74 -3.81
C MET A 47 -9.18 22.49 -5.31
N SER A 48 -8.15 21.71 -5.66
CA SER A 48 -7.86 21.28 -7.03
C SER A 48 -7.57 19.78 -7.07
N GLU A 49 -8.20 19.07 -8.01
CA GLU A 49 -7.89 17.67 -8.34
C GLU A 49 -8.18 16.64 -7.23
N GLN A 50 -9.01 16.97 -6.22
CA GLN A 50 -9.30 16.05 -5.12
C GLN A 50 -9.83 14.69 -5.58
N GLU A 51 -10.77 14.67 -6.54
CA GLU A 51 -11.32 13.43 -7.10
C GLU A 51 -10.23 12.55 -7.73
N TYR A 52 -9.31 13.16 -8.47
CA TYR A 52 -8.19 12.45 -9.09
C TYR A 52 -7.18 11.92 -8.05
N ILE A 53 -6.91 12.70 -7.00
CA ILE A 53 -6.05 12.29 -5.89
C ILE A 53 -6.67 11.10 -5.15
N LEU A 54 -7.98 11.17 -4.88
CA LEU A 54 -8.75 10.09 -4.25
C LEU A 54 -8.75 8.82 -5.11
N GLU A 55 -8.96 8.94 -6.42
CA GLU A 55 -8.93 7.80 -7.34
C GLU A 55 -7.57 7.08 -7.31
N ILE A 56 -6.47 7.82 -7.40
CA ILE A 56 -5.12 7.24 -7.34
C ILE A 56 -4.86 6.59 -5.98
N TYR A 57 -5.28 7.26 -4.90
CA TYR A 57 -5.12 6.74 -3.54
C TYR A 57 -5.88 5.43 -3.35
N ASP A 58 -7.17 5.39 -3.71
CA ASP A 58 -8.04 4.23 -3.55
C ASP A 58 -7.56 3.04 -4.40
N GLU A 59 -7.12 3.29 -5.64
CA GLU A 59 -6.57 2.24 -6.50
C GLU A 59 -5.27 1.66 -5.90
N ALA A 60 -4.39 2.53 -5.38
CA ALA A 60 -3.14 2.12 -4.77
C ALA A 60 -3.37 1.37 -3.45
N PHE A 61 -4.24 1.89 -2.58
CA PHE A 61 -4.65 1.27 -1.32
C PHE A 61 -5.28 -0.11 -1.58
N GLY A 62 -6.29 -0.17 -2.45
CA GLY A 62 -6.98 -1.42 -2.79
C GLY A 62 -6.04 -2.48 -3.37
N THR A 63 -5.09 -2.07 -4.21
CA THR A 63 -4.07 -2.97 -4.76
C THR A 63 -3.12 -3.48 -3.67
N GLY A 64 -2.55 -2.60 -2.84
CA GLY A 64 -1.61 -2.98 -1.78
C GLY A 64 -2.28 -3.89 -0.74
N GLN A 65 -3.51 -3.57 -0.33
CA GLN A 65 -4.25 -4.40 0.62
C GLN A 65 -4.56 -5.79 0.07
N ARG A 66 -4.87 -5.90 -1.23
CA ARG A 66 -5.10 -7.17 -1.90
C ARG A 66 -3.85 -8.04 -1.93
N VAL A 67 -2.70 -7.45 -2.25
CA VAL A 67 -1.41 -8.17 -2.23
C VAL A 67 -1.15 -8.73 -0.82
N ILE A 68 -1.29 -7.90 0.22
CA ILE A 68 -1.00 -8.29 1.60
C ILE A 68 -1.95 -9.38 2.11
N ASN A 69 -3.26 -9.23 1.89
CA ASN A 69 -4.25 -10.10 2.54
C ASN A 69 -4.55 -11.37 1.74
N ASN A 70 -4.46 -11.32 0.41
CA ASN A 70 -4.99 -12.37 -0.45
C ASN A 70 -3.89 -13.03 -1.28
N GLU A 71 -2.98 -12.26 -1.86
CA GLU A 71 -1.99 -12.82 -2.80
C GLU A 71 -0.79 -13.42 -2.06
N PHE A 72 -0.20 -12.69 -1.11
CA PHE A 72 1.00 -13.14 -0.41
C PHE A 72 0.84 -14.46 0.35
N PRO A 73 -0.25 -14.70 1.11
CA PRO A 73 -0.45 -15.97 1.80
C PRO A 73 -0.60 -17.18 0.88
N LEU A 74 -0.94 -16.96 -0.40
CA LEU A 74 -1.19 -18.02 -1.39
C LEU A 74 -0.01 -18.25 -2.33
N ALA A 75 1.01 -17.39 -2.30
CA ALA A 75 2.14 -17.49 -3.22
C ALA A 75 3.07 -18.64 -2.85
N THR A 76 3.45 -19.43 -3.84
CA THR A 76 4.33 -20.61 -3.72
C THR A 76 5.41 -20.66 -4.78
N THR A 77 5.38 -19.76 -5.76
CA THR A 77 6.30 -19.72 -6.90
C THR A 77 7.00 -18.37 -7.01
N SER A 78 8.21 -18.37 -7.58
CA SER A 78 8.98 -17.13 -7.81
C SER A 78 8.21 -16.13 -8.68
N GLU A 79 7.49 -16.61 -9.68
CA GLU A 79 6.69 -15.81 -10.60
C GLU A 79 5.57 -15.05 -9.85
N GLU A 80 4.91 -15.71 -8.90
CA GLU A 80 3.91 -15.07 -8.03
C GLU A 80 4.54 -13.99 -7.16
N PHE A 81 5.70 -14.28 -6.54
CA PHE A 81 6.44 -13.28 -5.76
C PHE A 81 6.83 -12.06 -6.60
N VAL A 82 7.35 -12.25 -7.80
CA VAL A 82 7.70 -11.16 -8.72
C VAL A 82 6.47 -10.35 -9.11
N ALA A 83 5.34 -11.00 -9.42
CA ALA A 83 4.11 -10.30 -9.77
C ALA A 83 3.55 -9.45 -8.61
N MET A 84 3.56 -10.00 -7.39
CA MET A 84 3.11 -9.30 -6.18
C MET A 84 4.02 -8.12 -5.84
N ILE A 85 5.33 -8.32 -5.87
CA ILE A 85 6.32 -7.26 -5.66
C ILE A 85 6.05 -6.11 -6.64
N GLY A 86 5.89 -6.41 -7.93
CA GLY A 86 5.61 -5.37 -8.92
C GLY A 86 4.30 -4.62 -8.68
N LYS A 87 3.25 -5.31 -8.19
CA LYS A 87 1.99 -4.63 -7.77
C LYS A 87 2.22 -3.73 -6.56
N MET A 88 3.00 -4.22 -5.60
CA MET A 88 3.29 -3.51 -4.36
C MET A 88 4.15 -2.27 -4.59
N GLU A 89 5.18 -2.37 -5.42
CA GLU A 89 6.02 -1.24 -5.87
C GLU A 89 5.17 -0.15 -6.54
N ARG A 90 4.25 -0.54 -7.44
CA ARG A 90 3.33 0.41 -8.08
C ARG A 90 2.40 1.09 -7.09
N SER A 91 1.89 0.34 -6.11
CA SER A 91 1.04 0.89 -5.05
C SER A 91 1.82 1.92 -4.22
N VAL A 92 3.01 1.56 -3.73
CA VAL A 92 3.90 2.48 -2.99
C VAL A 92 4.22 3.72 -3.82
N TYR A 93 4.61 3.56 -5.08
CA TYR A 93 4.93 4.68 -5.98
C TYR A 93 3.76 5.67 -6.13
N ARG A 94 2.54 5.16 -6.29
CA ARG A 94 1.32 5.97 -6.40
C ARG A 94 0.99 6.70 -5.09
N LEU A 95 1.09 6.02 -3.95
CA LEU A 95 0.91 6.66 -2.64
C LEU A 95 1.95 7.76 -2.39
N GLU A 96 3.21 7.55 -2.78
CA GLU A 96 4.23 8.59 -2.72
C GLU A 96 3.90 9.78 -3.64
N ALA A 97 3.31 9.53 -4.81
CA ALA A 97 2.84 10.59 -5.70
C ALA A 97 1.71 11.41 -5.06
N VAL A 98 0.70 10.74 -4.49
CA VAL A 98 -0.38 11.38 -3.73
C VAL A 98 0.19 12.25 -2.61
N LYS A 99 1.13 11.72 -1.82
CA LYS A 99 1.80 12.47 -0.75
C LYS A 99 2.51 13.73 -1.27
N ARG A 100 3.17 13.66 -2.43
CA ARG A 100 3.83 14.83 -3.06
C ARG A 100 2.80 15.89 -3.48
N VAL A 101 1.70 15.48 -4.11
CA VAL A 101 0.64 16.40 -4.55
C VAL A 101 0.00 17.08 -3.35
N LEU A 102 -0.34 16.33 -2.30
CA LEU A 102 -0.94 16.90 -1.09
C LEU A 102 0.03 17.89 -0.40
N LYS A 103 1.33 17.58 -0.34
CA LYS A 103 2.34 18.51 0.15
C LYS A 103 2.36 19.83 -0.64
N ILE A 104 2.17 19.76 -1.96
CA ILE A 104 2.05 20.95 -2.81
C ILE A 104 0.73 21.70 -2.53
N CYS A 105 -0.40 21.00 -2.37
CA CYS A 105 -1.67 21.60 -1.96
C CYS A 105 -1.50 22.39 -0.65
N PHE A 106 -0.84 21.81 0.35
CA PHE A 106 -0.56 22.47 1.64
C PHE A 106 0.29 23.73 1.48
N ILE A 107 1.41 23.64 0.77
CA ILE A 107 2.35 24.76 0.60
C ILE A 107 1.67 25.95 -0.09
N ASN A 108 0.75 25.67 -1.00
CA ASN A 108 0.03 26.69 -1.77
C ASN A 108 -1.30 27.12 -1.14
N ASN A 109 -1.61 26.67 0.08
CA ASN A 109 -2.89 26.94 0.78
C ASN A 109 -4.13 26.53 -0.03
N PHE A 110 -4.03 25.42 -0.77
CA PHE A 110 -5.16 24.83 -1.49
C PHE A 110 -5.98 23.85 -0.66
N ILE A 111 -5.71 23.72 0.64
CA ILE A 111 -6.45 22.80 1.50
C ILE A 111 -7.44 23.56 2.37
N ARG A 112 -8.69 23.12 2.34
CA ARG A 112 -9.74 23.56 3.27
C ARG A 112 -10.07 22.42 4.22
N PHE A 113 -10.21 22.73 5.51
CA PHE A 113 -10.79 21.80 6.47
C PHE A 113 -12.29 21.78 6.26
N ASP A 114 -12.86 20.59 6.12
CA ASP A 114 -14.31 20.47 6.04
C ASP A 114 -14.89 20.94 7.40
N ASP A 115 -15.65 22.03 7.38
CA ASP A 115 -16.21 22.68 8.59
C ASP A 115 -17.24 21.77 9.32
N ASN A 116 -17.47 20.56 8.79
CA ASN A 116 -18.44 19.57 9.27
C ASN A 116 -17.97 18.75 10.48
N PHE A 117 -16.72 18.89 10.96
CA PHE A 117 -16.28 18.32 12.23
C PHE A 117 -16.69 19.19 13.44
N ASN A 118 -17.96 19.56 13.53
CA ASN A 118 -18.57 20.02 14.78
C ASN A 118 -19.41 18.86 15.33
N VAL A 119 -18.80 18.06 16.20
CA VAL A 119 -19.52 17.11 17.09
C VAL A 119 -19.78 17.81 18.42
#